data_AF-A0A497HLH8-F1
#
_entry.id   AF-A0A497HLH8-F1
#
_cell.length_a   1.000
_cell.length_b   1.000
_cell.length_c   1.000
_cell.angle_alpha   90.00
_cell.angle_beta   90.00
_cell.angle_gamma   90.00
#
_symmetry.space_group_name_H-M   'P 1'
#
loop_
_entity.id
_entity.type
_entity.pdbx_description
1 polymer ?
#
loop_
_entity_poly.entity_id
_entity_poly.type
_entity_poly.pdbx_seq_one_letter_code
_entity_poly.pdbx_strand_id
1 'polypeptide(L)' 'MKRFENASDKVNVILSVFNDGEKLRGKEIVERLRKKGYNVKHAHLRMFIYYNMLYKYLKKEKKNGTNYYSILN' A
#
# COMPACT_ATOMS: atom_id res chain seq x y z
N MET A 1 16.06 3.90 -9.92
CA MET A 1 14.98 4.17 -8.95
C MET A 1 13.73 4.54 -9.73
N LYS A 2 12.65 3.76 -9.60
CA LYS A 2 11.38 4.00 -10.32
C LYS A 2 10.60 5.15 -9.68
N ARG A 3 9.87 5.89 -10.50
CA ARG A 3 8.92 6.93 -10.10
C ARG A 3 7.51 6.44 -10.41
N PHE A 4 6.54 6.97 -9.68
CA PHE A 4 5.13 6.80 -10.05
C PHE A 4 4.80 7.81 -11.15
N GLU A 5 4.12 7.36 -12.19
CA GLU A 5 3.77 8.23 -13.33
C GLU A 5 2.61 9.16 -12.98
N ASN A 6 1.60 8.63 -12.31
CA ASN A 6 0.43 9.35 -11.86
C ASN A 6 -0.24 8.63 -10.67
N ALA A 7 -1.40 9.13 -10.22
CA ALA A 7 -2.12 8.53 -9.10
C ALA A 7 -2.65 7.12 -9.40
N SER A 8 -3.13 6.86 -10.62
CA SER A 8 -3.64 5.55 -11.04
C SER A 8 -2.52 4.51 -11.11
N ASP A 9 -1.39 4.85 -11.73
CA ASP A 9 -0.18 4.03 -11.72
C ASP A 9 0.24 3.68 -10.29
N LYS A 10 0.26 4.67 -9.39
CA LYS A 10 0.59 4.44 -7.98
C LYS A 10 -0.38 3.48 -7.28
N VAL A 11 -1.68 3.56 -7.58
CA VAL A 11 -2.68 2.60 -7.07
C VAL A 11 -2.34 1.19 -7.54
N ASN A 12 -2.15 0.99 -8.85
CA ASN A 12 -1.84 -0.32 -9.43
C ASN A 12 -0.55 -0.91 -8.86
N VAL A 13 0.50 -0.09 -8.74
CA VAL A 13 1.78 -0.51 -8.17
C VAL A 13 1.62 -0.91 -6.69
N ILE A 14 0.84 -0.17 -5.90
CA ILE A 14 0.57 -0.54 -4.50
C ILE A 14 -0.23 -1.84 -4.42
N LEU A 15 -1.24 -2.04 -5.26
CA LEU A 15 -2.01 -3.29 -5.28
C LEU A 15 -1.14 -4.49 -5.66
N SER A 16 -0.20 -4.31 -6.59
CA SER A 16 0.69 -5.37 -7.08
C SER A 16 1.64 -5.98 -6.03
N VAL A 17 1.70 -5.45 -4.80
CA VAL A 17 2.57 -5.99 -3.73
C VAL A 17 1.85 -6.89 -2.74
N PHE A 18 0.54 -7.04 -2.88
CA PHE A 18 -0.27 -7.98 -2.10
C PHE A 18 -0.38 -9.30 -2.85
N ASN A 19 -0.38 -10.41 -2.10
CA ASN A 19 -0.85 -11.70 -2.59
C ASN A 19 -2.35 -11.88 -2.25
N ASP A 20 -3.00 -12.85 -2.88
CA ASP A 20 -4.41 -13.15 -2.66
C ASP A 20 -4.72 -13.43 -1.18
N GLY A 21 -5.72 -12.73 -0.64
CA GLY A 21 -6.15 -12.85 0.76
C GLY A 21 -5.17 -12.32 1.81
N GLU A 22 -4.02 -11.78 1.40
CA GLU A 22 -2.95 -11.37 2.31
C GLU A 22 -3.28 -10.05 3.05
N LYS A 23 -2.78 -9.95 4.29
CA LYS A 23 -2.83 -8.72 5.09
C LYS A 23 -1.43 -8.19 5.35
N LEU A 24 -1.17 -6.94 4.98
CA LEU A 24 0.14 -6.28 5.12
C LEU A 24 0.08 -5.06 6.04
N ARG A 25 1.11 -4.88 6.85
CA ARG A 25 1.35 -3.62 7.57
C ARG A 25 1.89 -2.58 6.59
N GLY A 26 1.70 -1.30 6.91
CA GLY A 26 2.23 -0.20 6.10
C GLY A 26 3.75 -0.30 5.84
N LYS A 27 4.53 -0.78 6.81
CA LYS A 27 5.98 -0.99 6.66
C LYS A 27 6.30 -2.08 5.62
N GLU A 28 5.56 -3.18 5.62
CA GLU A 28 5.77 -4.29 4.69
C GLU A 28 5.45 -3.89 3.25
N ILE A 29 4.38 -3.10 3.06
CA ILE A 29 4.05 -2.51 1.75
C ILE A 29 5.23 -1.66 1.25
N VAL A 30 5.80 -0.78 2.09
CA VAL A 30 6.97 0.03 1.73
C VAL A 30 8.17 -0.83 1.37
N GLU A 31 8.48 -1.85 2.17
CA GLU A 31 9.60 -2.75 1.91
C GLU A 31 9.45 -3.47 0.57
N ARG A 32 8.26 -3.98 0.25
CA ARG A 32 7.99 -4.63 -1.04
C ARG A 32 8.08 -3.64 -2.21
N LEU A 33 7.58 -2.43 -2.05
CA LEU A 33 7.72 -1.37 -3.07
C LEU A 33 9.19 -1.01 -3.32
N ARG A 34 10.00 -0.93 -2.25
CA ARG A 34 11.45 -0.69 -2.36
C ARG A 34 12.17 -1.84 -3.05
N LYS A 35 11.81 -3.09 -2.76
CA LYS A 35 12.31 -4.26 -3.50
C LYS A 35 11.98 -4.21 -5.00
N LYS A 36 10.82 -3.63 -5.37
CA LYS A 36 10.45 -3.36 -6.78
C LYS A 36 11.16 -2.13 -7.40
N GLY A 37 12.01 -1.43 -6.64
CA GLY A 37 12.81 -0.29 -7.09
C GLY A 37 12.19 1.09 -6.86
N TYR A 38 11.06 1.19 -6.14
CA TYR A 38 10.40 2.45 -5.82
C TYR A 38 10.93 3.05 -4.50
N ASN A 39 11.26 4.34 -4.49
CA ASN A 39 11.64 5.02 -3.26
C ASN A 39 10.42 5.68 -2.61
N VAL A 40 9.87 5.00 -1.60
CA VAL A 40 8.65 5.42 -0.90
C VAL A 40 8.93 5.65 0.58
N LYS A 41 8.48 6.79 1.09
CA LYS A 41 8.45 7.08 2.54
C LYS A 41 7.17 6.52 3.16
N HIS A 42 7.29 5.91 4.34
CA HIS A 42 6.16 5.28 5.02
C HIS A 42 5.01 6.25 5.31
N ALA A 43 5.30 7.47 5.75
CA ALA A 43 4.28 8.50 5.99
C ALA A 43 3.51 8.86 4.71
N HIS A 44 4.22 9.06 3.59
CA HIS A 44 3.60 9.40 2.31
C HIS A 44 2.76 8.24 1.75
N LEU A 45 3.21 6.99 1.92
CA LEU A 45 2.41 5.82 1.55
C LEU A 45 1.11 5.78 2.37
N ARG A 46 1.21 5.91 3.70
CA ARG A 46 0.04 5.89 4.58
C ARG A 46 -0.96 6.98 4.24
N MET A 47 -0.48 8.19 3.99
CA MET A 47 -1.33 9.32 3.59
C MET A 47 -2.02 9.02 2.24
N PHE A 48 -1.26 8.53 1.27
CA PHE A 48 -1.81 8.18 -0.04
C PHE A 48 -2.87 7.08 0.05
N ILE A 49 -2.61 6.01 0.81
CA ILE A 49 -3.58 4.94 1.05
C ILE A 49 -4.85 5.51 1.69
N TYR A 50 -4.73 6.32 2.74
CA TYR A 50 -5.87 6.88 3.45
C TYR A 50 -6.79 7.71 2.55
N TYR A 51 -6.23 8.63 1.76
CA TYR A 51 -7.04 9.54 0.93
C TYR A 51 -7.51 8.94 -0.40
N ASN A 52 -6.75 8.00 -0.99
CA ASN A 52 -7.00 7.56 -2.36
C ASN A 52 -7.42 6.09 -2.49
N MET A 53 -7.09 5.24 -1.50
CA MET A 53 -7.24 3.79 -1.66
C MET A 53 -8.13 3.13 -0.64
N LEU A 54 -8.22 3.69 0.57
CA LEU A 54 -9.03 3.11 1.64
C LEU A 54 -10.50 3.08 1.22
N TYR A 55 -11.17 1.96 1.50
CA TYR A 55 -12.57 1.67 1.15
C TYR A 55 -12.90 1.59 -0.34
N LYS A 56 -11.97 1.94 -1.23
CA LYS A 56 -12.10 1.78 -2.69
C LYS A 56 -11.38 0.54 -3.21
N TYR A 57 -10.15 0.32 -2.74
CA TYR A 57 -9.30 -0.79 -3.16
C TYR A 57 -8.76 -1.60 -1.98
N LEU A 58 -8.66 -0.98 -0.80
CA LEU A 58 -8.12 -1.62 0.40
C LEU A 58 -9.09 -1.50 1.58
N LYS A 59 -9.20 -2.56 2.38
CA LYS A 59 -9.76 -2.52 3.73
C LYS A 59 -8.65 -2.42 4.76
N LYS A 60 -8.95 -1.81 5.92
CA LYS A 60 -8.02 -1.64 7.04
C LYS A 60 -8.59 -2.30 8.29
N GLU A 61 -7.76 -3.09 8.95
CA GLU A 61 -8.03 -3.68 10.26
C GLU A 61 -6.95 -3.21 11.25
N LYS A 62 -7.36 -2.92 12.49
CA LYS A 62 -6.42 -2.53 13.56
C LYS A 62 -6.31 -3.67 14.57
N LYS A 63 -5.09 -4.20 14.76
CA LYS A 63 -4.78 -5.25 15.74
C LYS A 63 -3.61 -4.80 16.59
N ASN A 64 -3.80 -4.74 17.91
CA ASN A 64 -2.79 -4.32 18.90
C ASN A 64 -2.10 -3.00 18.51
N GLY A 65 -2.89 -1.97 18.16
CA GLY A 65 -2.37 -0.66 17.75
C GLY A 65 -1.79 -0.59 16.32
N THR A 66 -1.62 -1.73 15.64
CA THR A 66 -1.04 -1.81 14.30
C THR A 66 -2.12 -1.90 13.23
N ASN A 67 -1.98 -1.09 12.17
CA ASN A 67 -2.87 -1.14 11.01
C ASN A 67 -2.38 -2.18 10.00
N TYR A 68 -3.29 -3.07 9.61
CA TYR A 68 -3.14 -4.04 8.54
C TYR A 68 -4.07 -3.65 7.39
N TYR A 69 -3.58 -3.79 6.16
CA TYR A 69 -4.32 -3.52 4.94
C TYR A 69 -4.49 -4.82 4.16
N SER A 70 -5.59 -4.99 3.47
CA SER A 70 -5.82 -6.08 2.51
C SER A 70 -6.66 -5.57 1.34
N ILE A 71 -6.55 -6.22 0.18
CA ILE A 71 -7.34 -5.89 -1.00
C ILE A 71 -8.83 -6.12 -0.69
N LEU A 72 -9.68 -5.21 -1.17
CA LEU A 72 -11.12 -5.40 -1.23
C LEU A 72 -11.41 -6.31 -2.43
N ASN A 73 -11.94 -7.49 -2.16
CA ASN A 73 -12.51 -8.38 -3.16
C ASN A 73 -13.96 -7.99 -3.44
#